data_AF-A0AAV1Z8Z0-F1
#
_entry.id   AF-A0AAV1Z8Z0-F1
#
_cell.length_a   1.000
_cell.length_b   1.000
_cell.length_c   1.000
_cell.angle_alpha   90.00
_cell.angle_beta   90.00
_cell.angle_gamma   90.00
#
_symmetry.space_group_name_H-M   'P 1'
#
loop_
_entity.id
_entity.type
_entity.pdbx_description
1 polymer ?
#
loop_
_entity_poly.entity_id
_entity_poly.type
_entity_poly.pdbx_seq_one_letter_code
_entity_poly.pdbx_strand_id
1 'polypeptide(L)'
;MFGLKKDEKYFEVSDTENVENLPKDAWKVRPCEWYKDEYKDCKSMKARFHQYFIYGDTIDCTHWKNDYMNCMHFRKKHDLESLEKVVVSENERKRQRIQSMEQNDVWKYRSSPPENWNSPMPSWMVENKKDSLLINTQNMLNEGIDPTPIFTGFSCSIL
;
A
#
# COMPACT_ATOMS: atom_id res chain seq x y z
N MET A 1 22.55 -34.42 2.03
CA MET A 1 22.92 -33.43 3.07
C MET A 1 22.94 -32.05 2.42
N PHE A 2 21.77 -31.51 2.09
CA PHE A 2 21.66 -30.21 1.44
C PHE A 2 21.41 -29.16 2.52
N GLY A 3 22.49 -28.47 2.92
CA GLY A 3 22.44 -27.38 3.86
C GLY A 3 21.69 -26.19 3.24
N LEU A 4 20.63 -25.76 3.92
CA LEU A 4 19.97 -24.49 3.64
C LEU A 4 20.97 -23.36 3.94
N LYS A 5 21.40 -22.65 2.89
CA LYS A 5 22.17 -21.41 3.06
C LYS A 5 21.29 -20.40 3.79
N LYS A 6 21.75 -19.95 4.96
CA LYS A 6 20.97 -19.17 5.93
C LYS A 6 21.14 -17.66 5.72
N ASP A 7 21.38 -17.25 4.47
CA ASP A 7 21.92 -15.92 4.16
C ASP A 7 21.13 -15.25 3.01
N GLU A 8 19.81 -15.28 3.06
CA GLU A 8 18.98 -14.35 2.28
C GLU A 8 18.32 -13.36 3.25
N LYS A 9 19.09 -12.35 3.67
CA LYS A 9 18.53 -11.13 4.24
C LYS A 9 17.74 -10.43 3.13
N TYR A 10 16.44 -10.69 3.04
CA TYR A 10 15.53 -9.99 2.11
C TYR A 10 15.28 -8.51 2.46
N PHE A 11 15.96 -7.98 3.47
CA PHE A 11 15.82 -6.59 3.88
C PHE A 11 17.14 -6.14 4.51
N GLU A 12 18.09 -5.73 3.68
CA GLU A 12 19.19 -4.89 4.14
C GLU A 12 18.56 -3.55 4.54
N VAL A 13 18.44 -3.31 5.84
CA VAL A 13 18.17 -1.97 6.37
C VAL A 13 19.33 -1.11 5.90
N SER A 14 19.07 -0.23 4.93
CA SER A 14 20.07 0.69 4.39
C SER A 14 20.74 1.43 5.53
N ASP A 15 22.08 1.48 5.51
CA ASP A 15 22.92 2.04 6.55
C ASP A 15 22.38 3.39 7.06
N THR A 16 22.11 3.45 8.36
CA THR A 16 21.43 4.55 9.07
C THR A 16 22.27 5.83 9.19
N GLU A 17 23.41 5.93 8.53
CA GLU A 17 24.38 7.01 8.72
C GLU A 17 23.97 8.36 8.10
N ASN A 18 22.90 8.41 7.28
CA ASN A 18 22.44 9.63 6.62
C ASN A 18 21.04 10.14 7.07
N VAL A 19 20.49 9.59 8.15
CA VAL A 19 19.10 9.90 8.57
C VAL A 19 18.98 11.24 9.30
N GLU A 20 20.07 11.76 9.88
CA GLU A 20 20.04 12.96 10.74
C GLU A 20 19.72 14.26 9.97
N ASN A 21 19.99 14.32 8.66
CA ASN A 21 19.80 15.52 7.85
C ASN A 21 18.51 15.52 7.00
N LEU A 22 17.64 14.52 7.16
CA LEU A 22 16.41 14.44 6.37
C LEU A 22 15.29 15.29 7.00
N PRO A 23 14.42 15.92 6.18
CA PRO A 23 13.22 16.59 6.68
C PRO A 23 12.36 15.64 7.51
N LYS A 24 11.71 16.19 8.54
CA LYS A 24 10.72 15.45 9.32
C LYS A 24 9.69 14.83 8.38
N ASP A 25 9.33 13.56 8.61
CA ASP A 25 8.39 12.81 7.77
C ASP A 25 8.88 12.43 6.36
N ALA A 26 10.19 12.47 6.07
CA ALA A 26 10.75 11.98 4.82
C ALA A 26 10.35 10.53 4.48
N TRP A 27 10.11 9.69 5.50
CA TRP A 27 9.63 8.31 5.34
C TRP A 27 8.27 8.19 4.63
N LYS A 28 7.48 9.26 4.57
CA LYS A 28 6.17 9.29 3.87
C LYS A 28 6.32 9.41 2.35
N VAL A 29 7.51 9.77 1.87
CA VAL A 29 7.76 9.99 0.45
C VAL A 29 7.74 8.66 -0.29
N ARG A 30 6.88 8.57 -1.32
CA ARG A 30 6.74 7.40 -2.18
C ARG A 30 7.84 7.35 -3.24
N PRO A 31 8.12 6.17 -3.84
CA PRO A 31 9.03 6.06 -4.98
C PRO A 31 8.68 7.06 -6.08
N CYS A 32 9.70 7.72 -6.67
CA CYS A 32 9.46 8.80 -7.62
C CYS A 32 8.62 8.34 -8.84
N GLU A 33 8.78 7.09 -9.27
CA GLU A 33 8.04 6.47 -10.36
C GLU A 33 6.52 6.52 -10.14
N TRP A 34 6.06 6.41 -8.89
CA TRP A 34 4.64 6.46 -8.58
C TRP A 34 4.04 7.83 -8.88
N TYR A 35 4.73 8.94 -8.57
CA TYR A 35 4.23 10.28 -8.93
C TYR A 35 4.08 10.46 -10.44
N LYS A 36 4.97 9.85 -11.23
CA LYS A 36 4.89 9.89 -12.69
C LYS A 36 3.66 9.12 -13.19
N ASP A 37 3.38 7.96 -12.61
CA ASP A 37 2.25 7.15 -13.01
C ASP A 37 0.92 7.77 -12.57
N GLU A 38 0.87 8.39 -11.38
CA GLU A 38 -0.28 9.20 -10.92
C GLU A 38 -0.54 10.39 -11.87
N TYR A 39 0.51 11.08 -12.32
CA TYR A 39 0.37 12.15 -13.30
C TYR A 39 -0.19 11.66 -14.65
N LYS A 40 0.29 10.52 -15.13
CA LYS A 40 -0.22 9.90 -16.36
C LYS A 40 -1.67 9.48 -16.20
N ASP A 41 -2.02 8.84 -15.09
CA ASP A 41 -3.37 8.37 -14.82
C ASP A 41 -4.33 9.56 -14.73
N CYS A 42 -3.97 10.61 -13.96
CA CYS A 42 -4.74 11.85 -13.85
C CYS A 42 -5.06 12.50 -15.21
N LYS A 43 -4.14 12.38 -16.18
CA LYS A 43 -4.31 12.89 -17.55
C LYS A 43 -4.91 11.90 -18.55
N SER A 44 -5.08 10.64 -18.17
CA SER A 44 -5.65 9.63 -19.06
C SER A 44 -7.08 9.99 -19.45
N MET A 45 -7.50 9.63 -20.66
CA MET A 45 -8.87 9.94 -21.12
C MET A 45 -9.93 9.34 -20.20
N LYS A 46 -9.70 8.12 -19.71
CA LYS A 46 -10.60 7.45 -18.77
C LYS A 46 -10.71 8.23 -17.46
N ALA A 47 -9.59 8.66 -16.88
CA ALA A 47 -9.63 9.45 -15.65
C ALA A 47 -10.27 10.83 -15.86
N ARG A 48 -9.99 11.50 -16.99
CA ARG A 48 -10.65 12.78 -17.32
C ARG A 48 -12.16 12.64 -17.43
N PHE A 49 -12.64 11.55 -18.04
CA PHE A 49 -14.07 11.24 -18.08
C PHE A 49 -14.65 11.03 -16.68
N HIS A 50 -13.97 10.28 -15.81
CA HIS A 50 -14.41 10.09 -14.42
C HIS A 50 -14.39 11.38 -13.60
N GLN A 51 -13.37 12.23 -13.78
CA GLN A 51 -13.28 13.54 -13.11
C GLN A 51 -14.46 14.43 -13.52
N TYR A 52 -14.76 14.50 -14.82
CA TYR A 52 -15.91 15.24 -15.33
C TYR A 52 -17.23 14.72 -14.76
N PHE A 53 -17.39 13.39 -14.66
CA PHE A 53 -18.59 12.80 -14.07
C PHE A 53 -18.78 13.13 -12.58
N ILE A 54 -17.69 13.19 -11.81
CA ILE A 54 -17.75 13.43 -10.35
C ILE A 54 -17.83 14.92 -10.03
N TYR A 55 -17.01 15.74 -10.67
CA TYR A 55 -16.81 17.15 -10.32
C TYR A 55 -17.42 18.13 -11.33
N GLY A 56 -17.85 17.67 -12.50
CA GLY A 56 -18.31 18.52 -13.60
C GLY A 56 -17.18 19.14 -14.43
N ASP A 57 -15.92 19.04 -13.99
CA ASP A 57 -14.75 19.64 -14.62
C ASP A 57 -13.51 18.73 -14.49
N THR A 58 -12.45 19.06 -15.23
CA THR A 58 -11.16 18.37 -15.12
C THR A 58 -10.29 19.00 -14.03
N ILE A 59 -9.69 18.18 -13.16
CA ILE A 59 -8.82 18.67 -12.07
C ILE A 59 -7.43 19.07 -12.58
N ASP A 60 -6.73 19.92 -11.81
CA ASP A 60 -5.34 20.23 -12.12
C ASP A 60 -4.40 19.09 -11.69
N CYS A 61 -3.72 18.48 -12.67
CA CYS A 61 -2.75 17.40 -12.45
C CYS A 61 -1.31 17.92 -12.27
N THR A 62 -1.06 19.24 -12.29
CA THR A 62 0.29 19.81 -12.22
C THR A 62 1.02 19.44 -10.93
N HIS A 63 0.30 19.29 -9.82
CA HIS A 63 0.85 18.87 -8.52
C HIS A 63 1.67 17.58 -8.63
N TRP A 64 1.12 16.54 -9.26
CA TRP A 64 1.83 15.27 -9.47
C TRP A 64 3.10 15.41 -10.30
N LYS A 65 3.08 16.27 -11.33
CA LYS A 65 4.25 16.56 -12.14
C LYS A 65 5.33 17.26 -11.32
N ASN A 66 4.95 18.24 -10.51
CA ASN A 66 5.89 18.97 -9.66
C ASN A 66 6.52 18.05 -8.61
N ASP A 67 5.71 17.20 -7.98
CA ASP A 67 6.20 16.22 -7.00
C ASP A 67 7.15 15.21 -7.62
N TYR A 68 6.84 14.73 -8.84
CA TYR A 68 7.77 13.90 -9.60
C TYR A 68 9.11 14.61 -9.86
N MET A 69 9.07 15.86 -10.33
CA MET A 69 10.29 16.63 -10.64
C MET A 69 11.12 16.89 -9.39
N ASN A 70 10.49 17.26 -8.28
CA ASN A 70 11.15 17.49 -7.00
C ASN A 70 11.75 16.19 -6.44
N CYS A 71 11.01 15.07 -6.48
CA CYS A 71 11.51 13.77 -6.07
C CYS A 71 12.74 13.34 -6.89
N MET A 72 12.68 13.53 -8.21
CA MET A 72 13.80 13.25 -9.10
C MET A 72 15.01 14.17 -8.87
N HIS A 73 14.75 15.43 -8.50
CA HIS A 73 15.81 16.39 -8.16
C HIS A 73 16.55 15.96 -6.90
N PHE A 74 15.82 15.60 -5.85
CA PHE A 74 16.40 15.01 -4.63
C PHE A 74 17.18 13.74 -4.95
N ARG A 75 16.62 12.81 -5.76
CA ARG A 75 17.30 11.56 -6.12
C ARG A 75 18.62 11.77 -6.87
N LYS A 76 18.74 12.83 -7.67
CA LYS A 76 19.94 13.10 -8.49
C LYS A 76 20.96 13.98 -7.81
N LYS A 77 20.52 14.93 -6.99
CA LYS A 77 21.37 15.99 -6.45
C LYS A 77 21.40 16.03 -4.92
N HIS A 78 20.66 15.14 -4.25
CA HIS A 78 20.48 15.13 -2.80
C HIS A 78 19.99 16.48 -2.25
N ASP A 79 19.18 17.20 -3.02
CA ASP A 79 18.64 18.49 -2.64
C ASP A 79 17.49 18.36 -1.63
N LEU A 80 17.76 18.80 -0.39
CA LEU A 80 16.83 18.71 0.74
C LEU A 80 15.60 19.61 0.58
N GLU A 81 15.72 20.75 -0.11
CA GLU A 81 14.60 21.67 -0.33
C GLU A 81 13.54 21.02 -1.25
N SER A 82 14.00 20.30 -2.28
CA SER A 82 13.12 19.53 -3.15
C SER A 82 12.41 18.41 -2.39
N LEU A 83 13.11 17.74 -1.47
CA LEU A 83 12.51 16.69 -0.63
C LEU A 83 11.43 17.26 0.29
N GLU A 84 11.70 18.40 0.94
CA GLU A 84 10.75 19.07 1.82
C GLU A 84 9.44 19.43 1.10
N LYS A 85 9.52 19.94 -0.14
CA LYS A 85 8.34 20.23 -0.97
C LYS A 85 7.47 18.98 -1.20
N VAL A 86 8.09 17.83 -1.47
CA VAL A 86 7.36 16.56 -1.67
C VAL A 86 6.72 16.10 -0.35
N VAL A 87 7.42 16.23 0.78
CA VAL A 87 6.89 15.90 2.11
C VAL A 87 5.67 16.76 2.44
N VAL A 88 5.72 18.07 2.18
CA VAL A 88 4.59 18.98 2.36
C VAL A 88 3.40 18.54 1.51
N SER A 89 3.64 18.18 0.24
CA SER A 89 2.61 17.65 -0.65
C SER A 89 1.99 16.34 -0.14
N GLU A 90 2.79 15.39 0.37
CA GLU A 90 2.29 14.16 1.00
C GLU A 90 1.45 14.42 2.25
N ASN A 91 1.89 15.34 3.10
CA ASN A 91 1.14 15.72 4.29
C ASN A 91 -0.21 16.35 3.94
N GLU A 92 -0.26 17.18 2.90
CA GLU A 92 -1.52 17.77 2.43
C GLU A 92 -2.46 16.70 1.88
N ARG A 93 -1.97 15.73 1.11
CA ARG A 93 -2.79 14.60 0.63
C ARG A 93 -3.33 13.75 1.78
N LYS A 94 -2.51 13.50 2.80
CA LYS A 94 -2.97 12.82 4.03
C LYS A 94 -4.08 13.63 4.70
N ARG A 95 -3.91 14.95 4.84
CA ARG A 95 -4.90 15.84 5.43
C ARG A 95 -6.22 15.78 4.70
N GLN A 96 -6.21 15.85 3.36
CA GLN A 96 -7.43 15.75 2.53
C GLN A 96 -8.15 14.41 2.70
N ARG A 97 -7.41 13.28 2.75
CA ARG A 97 -8.01 11.95 2.99
C ARG A 97 -8.69 11.87 4.35
N ILE A 98 -8.07 12.45 5.38
CA ILE A 98 -8.61 12.47 6.75
C ILE A 98 -9.80 13.44 6.84
N GLN A 99 -9.73 14.60 6.18
CA GLN A 99 -10.77 15.61 6.22
C GLN A 99 -12.14 15.05 5.78
N SER A 100 -12.19 14.28 4.69
CA SER A 100 -13.44 13.66 4.24
C SER A 100 -14.04 12.70 5.26
N MET A 101 -13.19 12.07 6.08
CA MET A 101 -13.62 11.19 7.17
C MET A 101 -14.08 11.99 8.39
N GLU A 102 -13.38 13.07 8.74
CA GLU A 102 -13.72 13.96 9.86
C GLU A 102 -15.02 14.74 9.63
N GLN A 103 -15.34 15.07 8.38
CA GLN A 103 -16.57 15.74 8.00
C GLN A 103 -17.80 14.80 8.01
N ASN A 104 -17.61 13.51 8.26
CA ASN A 104 -18.70 12.54 8.29
C ASN A 104 -19.49 12.62 9.62
N ASP A 105 -20.79 12.85 9.54
CA ASP A 105 -21.69 12.90 10.71
C ASP A 105 -22.26 11.51 11.08
N VAL A 106 -22.21 10.54 10.16
CA VAL A 106 -22.78 9.20 10.35
C VAL A 106 -21.85 8.29 11.16
N TRP A 107 -20.54 8.37 10.92
CA TRP A 107 -19.55 7.45 11.51
C TRP A 107 -18.51 8.22 12.33
N LYS A 108 -18.32 7.82 13.59
CA LYS A 108 -17.30 8.39 14.47
C LYS A 108 -16.01 7.57 14.43
N TYR A 109 -14.87 8.24 14.62
CA TYR A 109 -13.59 7.57 14.82
C TYR A 109 -13.63 6.68 16.07
N ARG A 110 -13.17 5.43 15.92
CA ARG A 110 -13.02 4.51 17.05
C ARG A 110 -11.71 4.81 17.75
N SER A 111 -11.74 4.96 19.07
CA SER A 111 -10.56 5.12 19.93
C SER A 111 -9.84 3.81 20.19
N SER A 112 -10.59 2.71 20.24
CA SER A 112 -10.09 1.36 20.51
C SER A 112 -10.88 0.34 19.70
N PRO A 113 -10.31 -0.85 19.45
CA PRO A 113 -11.10 -1.96 18.95
C PRO A 113 -12.25 -2.28 19.92
N PRO A 114 -13.37 -2.84 19.43
CA PRO A 114 -14.40 -3.40 20.29
C PRO A 114 -13.83 -4.43 21.26
N GLU A 115 -14.43 -4.57 22.44
CA GLU A 115 -13.99 -5.52 23.47
C GLU A 115 -13.97 -6.97 22.95
N ASN A 116 -14.92 -7.32 22.09
CA ASN A 116 -15.06 -8.63 21.46
C ASN A 116 -14.31 -8.75 20.12
N TRP A 117 -13.38 -7.84 19.80
CA TRP A 117 -12.66 -7.87 18.51
C TRP A 117 -11.86 -9.16 18.32
N ASN A 118 -11.27 -9.68 19.40
CA ASN A 118 -10.51 -10.93 19.40
C ASN A 118 -11.30 -12.11 19.99
N SER A 119 -12.64 -12.02 19.99
CA SER A 119 -13.47 -13.15 20.42
C SER A 119 -13.33 -14.33 19.46
N PRO A 120 -13.39 -15.58 19.96
CA PRO A 120 -13.35 -16.75 19.11
C PRO A 120 -14.53 -16.73 18.14
N MET A 121 -14.34 -17.39 17.01
CA MET A 121 -15.36 -17.51 15.98
C MET A 121 -16.65 -18.13 16.55
N PRO A 122 -17.83 -17.56 16.25
CA PRO A 122 -19.10 -18.13 16.70
C PRO A 122 -19.27 -19.59 16.30
N SER A 123 -19.91 -20.41 17.14
CA SER A 123 -20.04 -21.86 16.97
C SER A 123 -20.60 -22.28 15.60
N TRP A 124 -21.63 -21.57 15.11
CA TRP A 124 -22.22 -21.83 13.79
C TRP A 124 -21.23 -21.62 12.64
N MET A 125 -20.32 -20.64 12.75
CA MET A 125 -19.34 -20.35 11.71
C MET A 125 -18.17 -21.34 11.76
N VAL A 126 -17.81 -21.80 12.97
CA VAL A 126 -16.86 -22.89 13.15
C VAL A 126 -17.40 -24.15 12.48
N GLU A 127 -18.66 -24.51 12.73
CA GLU A 127 -19.31 -25.68 12.15
C GLU A 127 -19.36 -25.65 10.63
N ASN A 128 -19.78 -24.53 10.04
CA ASN A 128 -19.81 -24.36 8.59
C ASN A 128 -18.43 -24.47 7.93
N LYS A 129 -17.34 -24.19 8.67
CA LYS A 129 -15.97 -24.23 8.16
C LYS A 129 -15.26 -25.56 8.38
N LYS A 130 -15.80 -26.47 9.20
CA LYS A 130 -15.14 -27.74 9.57
C LYS A 130 -14.64 -28.52 8.35
N ASP A 131 -15.46 -28.60 7.31
CA ASP A 131 -15.15 -29.36 6.09
C ASP A 131 -14.61 -28.49 4.94
N SER A 132 -14.25 -27.23 5.23
CA SER A 132 -13.72 -26.34 4.20
C SER A 132 -12.30 -26.74 3.79
N LEU A 133 -12.00 -26.59 2.50
CA LEU A 133 -10.67 -26.85 1.95
C LEU A 133 -9.57 -26.11 2.74
N LEU A 134 -9.84 -24.86 3.13
CA LEU A 134 -8.89 -24.02 3.86
C LEU A 134 -8.52 -24.60 5.23
N ILE A 135 -9.50 -25.11 5.98
CA ILE A 135 -9.27 -25.73 7.29
C ILE A 135 -8.49 -27.03 7.13
N ASN A 136 -8.85 -27.85 6.14
CA ASN A 136 -8.12 -29.09 5.83
C ASN A 136 -6.67 -28.80 5.44
N THR A 137 -6.43 -27.81 4.57
CA THR A 137 -5.07 -27.41 4.18
C THR A 137 -4.27 -26.86 5.36
N GLN A 138 -4.90 -26.08 6.24
CA GLN A 138 -4.24 -25.57 7.44
C GLN A 138 -3.84 -26.72 8.39
N ASN A 139 -4.71 -27.72 8.56
CA ASN A 139 -4.40 -28.90 9.38
C ASN A 139 -3.23 -29.69 8.78
N MET A 140 -3.23 -29.94 7.48
CA MET A 140 -2.11 -30.61 6.78
C MET A 140 -0.79 -29.84 6.96
N LEU A 141 -0.82 -28.50 6.81
CA LEU A 141 0.36 -27.65 7.04
C LEU A 141 0.85 -27.71 8.48
N ASN A 142 -0.05 -27.72 9.46
CA ASN A 142 0.29 -27.85 10.88
C ASN A 142 0.93 -29.22 11.18
N GLU A 143 0.55 -30.26 10.44
CA GLU A 143 1.13 -31.60 10.49
C GLU A 143 2.45 -31.70 9.70
N GLY A 144 2.90 -30.62 9.06
CA GLY A 144 4.12 -30.58 8.25
C GLY A 144 4.00 -31.27 6.89
N ILE A 145 2.78 -31.58 6.45
CA ILE A 145 2.48 -32.14 5.15
C ILE A 145 2.37 -30.99 4.16
N ASP A 146 3.22 -30.94 3.13
CA ASP A 146 3.14 -29.95 2.05
C ASP A 146 1.93 -30.26 1.14
N PRO A 147 0.88 -29.41 1.13
CA PRO A 147 -0.30 -29.66 0.32
C PRO A 147 -0.10 -29.17 -1.13
N THR A 148 0.93 -29.60 -1.86
CA THR A 148 0.97 -29.49 -3.34
C THR A 148 1.77 -30.62 -4.02
N PRO A 149 1.37 -31.09 -5.24
CA PRO A 149 0.83 -30.27 -6.33
C PRO A 149 -0.51 -30.77 -6.91
N ILE A 150 -1.59 -29.98 -6.75
CA ILE A 150 -2.81 -30.10 -7.59
C ILE A 150 -2.77 -29.10 -8.77
N PHE A 151 -1.77 -28.21 -8.83
CA PHE A 151 -1.57 -27.30 -9.96
C PHE A 151 -0.47 -27.77 -10.93
N THR A 152 -0.52 -29.05 -11.35
CA THR A 152 0.15 -29.46 -12.60
C THR A 152 -0.80 -29.21 -13.76
N GLY A 153 -0.89 -27.96 -14.21
CA GLY A 153 -1.49 -27.63 -15.51
C GLY A 153 -2.80 -26.85 -15.45
N PHE A 154 -2.72 -25.56 -15.15
CA PHE A 154 -3.42 -24.58 -15.98
C PHE A 154 -2.39 -23.55 -16.41
N SER A 155 -1.94 -23.71 -17.66
CA SER A 155 -1.33 -22.62 -18.41
C SER A 155 -2.30 -21.44 -18.36
N CYS A 156 -1.96 -20.40 -17.60
CA CYS A 156 -2.67 -19.14 -17.66
C CYS A 156 -2.32 -18.48 -19.00
N SER A 157 -3.03 -18.88 -20.05
CA SER A 157 -3.06 -18.14 -21.30
C SER A 157 -4.22 -17.15 -21.19
N ILE A 158 -3.89 -15.89 -20.93
CA ILE A 158 -4.82 -14.78 -21.14
C ILE A 158 -5.03 -14.70 -22.65
N LEU A 159 -6.20 -15.14 -23.12
CA LEU A 159 -6.76 -14.76 -24.42
C LEU A 159 -7.54 -13.46 -24.27
#